data_AF-A0A8J4UJA2-F1
#
_entry.id   AF-A0A8J4UJA2-F1
#
_cell.length_a   1.000
_cell.length_b   1.000
_cell.length_c   1.000
_cell.angle_alpha   90.00
_cell.angle_beta   90.00
_cell.angle_gamma   90.00
#
_symmetry.space_group_name_H-M   'P 1'
#
loop_
_entity.id
_entity.type
_entity.pdbx_description
1 polymer ?
#
loop_
_entity_poly.entity_id
_entity_poly.type
_entity_poly.pdbx_seq_one_letter_code
_entity_poly.pdbx_strand_id
1 'polypeptide(L)'
;MERMSWLSKLNPRAAGQRAPRSASLQSPVTADPETCLMVFKNHWSQVLRILERRGCKPAPDDLSAVRNNTYQMLNLLAEDRPRGEAARGPILEFVASENLLERLLCWHLQGDFTEERKVEQLKLYEMLISQARQPLLRHKSVLTPLLRLLSLCAEPTSAPLENSLVLLLNQLCVSVAKEPSILELFFHSHTDQGPANLIIFSLLIPFIHHEGVLGQQARDALLLIMAMSASNHAVAKSITDNSYFCPVLATGLSALYSSLPRKIEVRGDDWHFLRREDWIGVSSLVLFMNSLEFCNAVIQVAHPLVQKQLVDYVHNGFLVPVMGPALHKTSIEEMIASTAYLDLFLRSVSETALLKTFLRFVLLHRHDNSTILDTLVGRINSNSRLCMVSLSLFRTLLSLNCEDVMLQLVLRYLLPCSHVMLSQKRAVRDLDIYGKTAAKFLSLIPRCCRPESLPPPNREEEHAAWSKGHGSPNVDTSSVVTVPKPSTPSRLSFFMRQQSAAPEAAGPVPCSPGTPSGSPCHRAGRWEEVSELDRNYLEYLRDARRSIDRCTWACRVWSAPYDGEEPSA
;
A
#
# COMPACT_ATOMS: atom_id res chain seq x y z
N MET A 1 1.88 -20.33 -15.60
CA MET A 1 3.02 -20.57 -14.70
C MET A 1 3.82 -19.30 -14.37
N GLU A 2 3.50 -18.13 -14.95
CA GLU A 2 4.31 -16.90 -14.84
C GLU A 2 4.04 -16.01 -13.60
N ARG A 3 2.95 -16.25 -12.84
CA ARG A 3 2.57 -15.43 -11.68
C ARG A 3 3.52 -15.49 -10.47
N MET A 4 4.56 -16.34 -10.49
CA MET A 4 5.48 -16.54 -9.36
C MET A 4 6.79 -15.73 -9.43
N SER A 5 6.96 -14.88 -10.45
CA SER A 5 8.18 -14.06 -10.68
C SER A 5 8.56 -13.12 -9.51
N TRP A 6 7.62 -12.83 -8.60
CA TRP A 6 7.88 -11.96 -7.44
C TRP A 6 8.60 -12.69 -6.29
N LEU A 7 8.42 -14.01 -6.13
CA LEU A 7 9.07 -14.81 -5.08
C LEU A 7 10.60 -14.76 -5.15
N SER A 8 11.18 -14.65 -6.35
CA SER A 8 12.63 -14.51 -6.52
C SER A 8 13.19 -13.15 -6.08
N LYS A 9 12.33 -12.15 -5.83
CA LYS A 9 12.72 -10.81 -5.34
C LYS A 9 12.64 -10.69 -3.81
N LEU A 10 11.90 -11.58 -3.15
CA LEU A 10 11.75 -11.64 -1.69
C LEU A 10 12.90 -12.33 -0.96
N ASN A 11 13.85 -12.92 -1.68
CA ASN A 11 15.06 -13.48 -1.10
C ASN A 11 16.17 -12.41 -1.18
N PRO A 12 16.42 -11.60 -0.12
CA PRO A 12 17.65 -10.82 -0.06
C PRO A 12 18.81 -11.81 -0.09
N ARG A 13 19.66 -11.72 -1.12
CA ARG A 13 20.86 -12.55 -1.22
C ARG A 13 21.70 -12.35 0.04
N ALA A 14 21.76 -13.36 0.90
CA ALA A 14 22.80 -13.45 1.90
C ALA A 14 24.15 -13.19 1.23
N ALA A 15 25.02 -12.41 1.87
CA ALA A 15 26.27 -11.95 1.29
C ALA A 15 27.24 -13.13 1.08
N GLY A 16 27.07 -13.83 -0.05
CA GLY A 16 27.86 -14.98 -0.42
C GLY A 16 29.30 -14.59 -0.72
N GLN A 17 30.21 -14.93 0.19
CA GLN A 17 31.64 -14.98 -0.11
C GLN A 17 31.85 -15.84 -1.36
N ARG A 18 32.62 -15.33 -2.33
CA ARG A 18 32.98 -16.08 -3.54
C ARG A 18 33.85 -17.28 -3.16
N ALA A 19 33.28 -18.48 -3.15
CA ALA A 19 34.07 -19.71 -3.10
C ALA A 19 34.93 -19.84 -4.39
N PRO A 20 36.20 -20.26 -4.29
CA PRO A 20 37.07 -20.43 -5.45
C PRO A 20 36.66 -21.66 -6.26
N ARG A 21 36.70 -21.54 -7.60
CA ARG A 21 36.39 -22.62 -8.54
C ARG A 21 37.57 -23.58 -8.71
N SER A 22 37.70 -24.57 -7.81
CA SER A 22 38.31 -25.89 -8.11
C SER A 22 38.28 -26.82 -6.89
N ALA A 23 37.23 -27.62 -6.77
CA ALA A 23 37.22 -28.81 -5.91
C ALA A 23 36.34 -29.89 -6.56
N SER A 24 36.71 -31.15 -6.37
CA SER A 24 36.17 -32.31 -7.08
C SER A 24 34.71 -32.63 -6.71
N LEU A 25 34.06 -33.39 -7.59
CA LEU A 25 32.80 -34.10 -7.32
C LEU A 25 33.01 -35.15 -6.21
N GLN A 26 32.97 -34.71 -4.96
CA GLN A 26 32.77 -35.58 -3.81
C GLN A 26 31.29 -35.55 -3.44
N SER A 27 30.66 -36.73 -3.39
CA SER A 27 29.39 -36.90 -2.70
C SER A 27 29.53 -36.35 -1.28
N PRO A 28 28.59 -35.55 -0.75
CA PRO A 28 28.65 -35.14 0.64
C PRO A 28 28.70 -36.40 1.52
N VAL A 29 29.68 -36.45 2.43
CA VAL A 29 29.80 -37.53 3.40
C VAL A 29 28.69 -37.36 4.42
N THR A 30 27.51 -37.91 4.12
CA THR A 30 26.39 -37.97 5.05
C THR A 30 26.74 -38.95 6.15
N ALA A 31 26.73 -38.47 7.40
CA ALA A 31 26.89 -39.34 8.55
C ALA A 31 25.80 -40.44 8.56
N ASP A 32 26.19 -41.62 9.02
CA ASP A 32 25.34 -42.80 9.12
C ASP A 32 24.07 -42.51 9.96
N PRO A 33 22.84 -42.78 9.46
CA PRO A 33 21.61 -42.43 10.16
C PRO A 33 21.45 -43.10 11.53
N GLU A 34 21.94 -44.34 11.69
CA GLU A 34 21.97 -45.08 12.95
C GLU A 34 22.87 -44.38 13.97
N THR A 35 24.05 -43.92 13.54
CA THR A 35 24.99 -43.13 14.35
C THR A 35 24.36 -41.79 14.75
N CYS A 36 23.71 -41.09 13.84
CA CYS A 36 22.98 -39.85 14.15
C CYS A 36 21.86 -40.08 15.18
N LEU A 37 21.09 -41.16 15.05
CA LEU A 37 20.07 -41.55 16.02
C LEU A 37 20.67 -41.88 17.39
N MET A 38 21.82 -42.57 17.44
CA MET A 38 22.51 -42.88 18.68
C MET A 38 23.00 -41.61 19.40
N VAL A 39 23.59 -40.66 18.68
CA VAL A 39 24.03 -39.37 19.23
C VAL A 39 22.81 -38.57 19.72
N PHE A 40 21.72 -38.54 18.96
CA PHE A 40 20.46 -37.92 19.38
C PHE A 40 19.91 -38.53 20.67
N LYS A 41 19.87 -39.86 20.77
CA LYS A 41 19.42 -40.59 21.98
C LYS A 41 20.32 -40.31 23.19
N ASN A 42 21.63 -40.16 23.00
CA ASN A 42 22.54 -39.75 24.07
C ASN A 42 22.19 -38.35 24.60
N HIS A 43 22.08 -37.35 23.72
CA HIS A 43 21.66 -36.00 24.11
C HIS A 43 20.29 -35.99 24.80
N TRP A 44 19.30 -36.73 24.26
CA TRP A 44 17.99 -36.85 24.90
C TRP A 44 18.07 -37.49 26.30
N SER A 45 18.91 -38.52 26.49
CA SER A 45 19.09 -39.14 27.81
C SER A 45 19.66 -38.19 28.86
N GLN A 46 20.51 -37.25 28.45
CA GLN A 46 21.04 -36.20 29.33
C GLN A 46 19.96 -35.18 29.70
N VAL A 47 19.17 -34.76 28.71
CA VAL A 47 18.01 -33.86 28.92
C VAL A 47 16.96 -34.52 29.81
N LEU A 48 16.59 -35.77 29.55
CA LEU A 48 15.53 -36.49 30.27
C LEU A 48 15.87 -36.63 31.77
N ARG A 49 17.12 -36.91 32.13
CA ARG A 49 17.60 -36.94 33.53
C ARG A 49 17.38 -35.62 34.28
N ILE A 50 17.45 -34.48 33.57
CA ILE A 50 17.19 -33.15 34.14
C ILE A 50 15.68 -32.90 34.23
N LEU A 51 14.93 -33.27 33.19
CA LEU A 51 13.47 -33.13 33.12
C LEU A 51 12.73 -33.95 34.20
N GLU A 52 13.21 -35.15 34.52
CA GLU A 52 12.59 -36.06 35.50
C GLU A 52 12.93 -35.71 36.97
N ARG A 53 13.85 -34.76 37.19
CA ARG A 53 14.34 -34.36 38.53
C ARG A 53 13.28 -33.54 39.29
N ARG A 54 12.34 -34.23 39.96
CA ARG A 54 11.27 -33.59 40.73
C ARG A 54 11.79 -32.81 41.94
N GLY A 55 11.14 -31.67 42.23
CA GLY A 55 11.18 -31.00 43.54
C GLY A 55 12.17 -29.84 43.70
N CYS A 56 13.13 -29.65 42.80
CA CYS A 56 14.06 -28.52 42.82
C CYS A 56 13.89 -27.62 41.60
N LYS A 57 14.06 -26.30 41.76
CA LYS A 57 14.27 -25.43 40.59
C LYS A 57 15.58 -25.87 39.88
N PRO A 58 15.60 -25.97 38.54
CA PRO A 58 16.81 -26.36 37.81
C PRO A 58 17.93 -25.35 38.03
N ALA A 59 19.17 -25.84 38.19
CA ALA A 59 20.35 -25.00 38.31
C ALA A 59 20.60 -24.20 37.00
N PRO A 60 21.35 -23.07 37.04
CA PRO A 60 21.77 -22.38 35.81
C PRO A 60 22.53 -23.31 34.86
N ASP A 61 23.34 -24.22 35.40
CA ASP A 61 24.06 -25.23 34.62
C ASP A 61 23.10 -26.24 33.98
N ASP A 62 22.07 -26.71 34.71
CA ASP A 62 21.03 -27.60 34.18
C ASP A 62 20.28 -26.94 33.00
N LEU A 63 19.93 -25.65 33.13
CA LEU A 63 19.29 -24.88 32.06
C LEU A 63 20.19 -24.79 30.82
N SER A 64 21.49 -24.50 31.02
CA SER A 64 22.46 -24.42 29.93
C SER A 64 22.66 -25.78 29.24
N ALA A 65 22.67 -26.87 30.01
CA ALA A 65 22.80 -28.23 29.52
C ALA A 65 21.58 -28.66 28.71
N VAL A 66 20.36 -28.37 29.17
CA VAL A 66 19.12 -28.63 28.41
C VAL A 66 19.11 -27.84 27.11
N ARG A 67 19.46 -26.54 27.14
CA ARG A 67 19.53 -25.71 25.93
C ARG A 67 20.52 -26.26 24.91
N ASN A 68 21.75 -26.54 25.34
CA ASN A 68 22.82 -26.99 24.45
C ASN A 68 22.52 -28.37 23.85
N ASN A 69 22.03 -29.33 24.65
CA ASN A 69 21.62 -30.64 24.14
C ASN A 69 20.42 -30.54 23.18
N THR A 70 19.41 -29.73 23.51
CA THR A 70 18.24 -29.49 22.64
C THR A 70 18.67 -28.91 21.30
N TYR A 71 19.58 -27.94 21.27
CA TYR A 71 20.13 -27.38 20.03
C TYR A 71 20.78 -28.46 19.16
N GLN A 72 21.65 -29.31 19.72
CA GLN A 72 22.28 -30.39 18.95
C GLN A 72 21.28 -31.43 18.44
N MET A 73 20.30 -31.79 19.28
CA MET A 73 19.22 -32.69 18.90
C MET A 73 18.40 -32.16 17.71
N LEU A 74 18.04 -30.87 17.73
CA LEU A 74 17.24 -30.30 16.64
C LEU A 74 18.04 -30.10 15.34
N ASN A 75 19.35 -29.85 15.40
CA ASN A 75 20.22 -29.89 14.21
C ASN A 75 20.23 -31.30 13.58
N LEU A 76 20.35 -32.35 14.40
CA LEU A 76 20.30 -33.74 13.93
C LEU A 76 18.92 -34.08 13.35
N LEU A 77 17.82 -33.59 13.94
CA LEU A 77 16.47 -33.76 13.41
C LEU A 77 16.25 -32.98 12.10
N ALA A 78 16.89 -31.82 11.92
CA ALA A 78 16.80 -31.05 10.68
C ALA A 78 17.46 -31.81 9.50
N GLU A 79 18.62 -32.46 9.72
CA GLU A 79 19.29 -33.28 8.70
C GLU A 79 18.74 -34.72 8.58
N ASP A 80 17.78 -35.13 9.42
CA ASP A 80 17.15 -36.45 9.40
C ASP A 80 16.35 -36.68 8.11
N ARG A 81 16.49 -37.88 7.52
CA ARG A 81 15.98 -38.21 6.18
C ARG A 81 15.11 -39.46 6.19
N PRO A 82 14.04 -39.50 5.38
CA PRO A 82 13.14 -40.65 5.30
C PRO A 82 13.84 -41.89 4.72
N ARG A 83 13.55 -43.07 5.29
CA ARG A 83 14.06 -44.36 4.78
C ARG A 83 13.24 -44.85 3.58
N GLY A 84 13.44 -44.22 2.42
CA GLY A 84 12.66 -44.45 1.21
C GLY A 84 11.46 -43.50 1.10
N GLU A 85 10.62 -43.69 0.08
CA GLU A 85 9.66 -42.65 -0.37
C GLU A 85 8.51 -42.34 0.61
N ALA A 86 8.21 -43.23 1.56
CA ALA A 86 7.05 -43.09 2.46
C ALA A 86 7.36 -43.30 3.96
N ALA A 87 8.58 -43.69 4.34
CA ALA A 87 8.96 -43.85 5.74
C ALA A 87 9.30 -42.49 6.38
N ARG A 88 9.24 -42.41 7.71
CA ARG A 88 9.77 -41.25 8.44
C ARG A 88 11.27 -41.41 8.60
N GLY A 89 11.98 -40.31 8.88
CA GLY A 89 13.37 -40.43 9.33
C GLY A 89 13.45 -41.04 10.74
N PRO A 90 14.50 -41.83 11.04
CA PRO A 90 14.63 -42.55 12.32
C PRO A 90 14.62 -41.63 13.55
N ILE A 91 15.11 -40.40 13.42
CA ILE A 91 15.10 -39.42 14.52
C ILE A 91 13.68 -38.88 14.71
N LEU A 92 12.97 -38.55 13.64
CA LEU A 92 11.56 -38.12 13.68
C LEU A 92 10.63 -39.20 14.27
N GLU A 93 10.85 -40.48 13.97
CA GLU A 93 10.11 -41.58 14.61
C GLU A 93 10.30 -41.59 16.13
N PHE A 94 11.54 -41.43 16.59
CA PHE A 94 11.88 -41.38 18.01
C PHE A 94 11.32 -40.11 18.71
N VAL A 95 11.38 -38.96 18.05
CA VAL A 95 10.76 -37.71 18.52
C VAL A 95 9.25 -37.86 18.69
N ALA A 96 8.60 -38.58 17.77
CA ALA A 96 7.18 -38.88 17.85
C ALA A 96 6.83 -39.90 18.94
N SER A 97 7.63 -40.96 19.13
CA SER A 97 7.37 -41.98 20.17
C SER A 97 7.55 -41.43 21.59
N GLU A 98 8.55 -40.58 21.81
CA GLU A 98 8.78 -39.95 23.12
C GLU A 98 7.92 -38.70 23.37
N ASN A 99 7.17 -38.22 22.36
CA ASN A 99 6.49 -36.92 22.38
C ASN A 99 7.42 -35.77 22.85
N LEU A 100 8.64 -35.79 22.31
CA LEU A 100 9.82 -35.15 22.88
C LEU A 100 9.68 -33.62 22.99
N LEU A 101 9.14 -33.00 21.95
CA LEU A 101 8.95 -31.54 21.87
C LEU A 101 7.87 -31.05 22.85
N GLU A 102 6.82 -31.83 23.09
CA GLU A 102 5.78 -31.51 24.07
C GLU A 102 6.32 -31.63 25.50
N ARG A 103 7.15 -32.65 25.79
CA ARG A 103 7.82 -32.79 27.10
C ARG A 103 8.78 -31.62 27.37
N LEU A 104 9.58 -31.23 26.37
CA LEU A 104 10.44 -30.06 26.44
C LEU A 104 9.64 -28.78 26.71
N LEU A 105 8.58 -28.52 25.94
CA LEU A 105 7.74 -27.33 26.12
C LEU A 105 7.09 -27.31 27.51
N CYS A 106 6.51 -28.43 27.95
CA CYS A 106 5.92 -28.55 29.28
C CYS A 106 6.93 -28.28 30.40
N TRP A 107 8.17 -28.73 30.28
CA TRP A 107 9.22 -28.45 31.28
C TRP A 107 9.61 -26.97 31.31
N HIS A 108 9.74 -26.32 30.16
CA HIS A 108 10.00 -24.87 30.10
C HIS A 108 8.85 -24.05 30.72
N LEU A 109 7.60 -24.54 30.63
CA LEU A 109 6.40 -23.95 31.23
C LEU A 109 6.24 -24.22 32.73
N GLN A 110 6.91 -25.24 33.28
CA GLN A 110 6.92 -25.51 34.73
C GLN A 110 7.89 -24.61 35.50
N GLY A 111 8.87 -24.01 34.80
CA GLY A 111 9.71 -22.94 35.33
C GLY A 111 9.21 -21.55 34.93
N ASP A 112 9.97 -20.51 35.29
CA ASP A 112 9.74 -19.16 34.79
C ASP A 112 9.94 -19.13 33.27
N PHE A 113 8.86 -19.11 32.48
CA PHE A 113 8.91 -19.10 31.01
C PHE A 113 9.12 -17.66 30.48
N THR A 114 10.31 -17.13 30.75
CA THR A 114 10.72 -15.76 30.39
C THR A 114 10.72 -15.51 28.88
N GLU A 115 10.61 -14.24 28.49
CA GLU A 115 10.72 -13.79 27.09
C GLU A 115 11.99 -14.31 26.40
N GLU A 116 13.12 -14.36 27.12
CA GLU A 116 14.38 -14.92 26.62
C GLU A 116 14.26 -16.40 26.24
N ARG A 117 13.57 -17.20 27.07
CA ARG A 117 13.32 -18.62 26.79
C ARG A 117 12.34 -18.81 25.64
N LYS A 118 11.32 -17.95 25.51
CA LYS A 118 10.45 -17.92 24.32
C LYS A 118 11.28 -17.65 23.06
N VAL A 119 12.15 -16.64 23.09
CA VAL A 119 13.07 -16.30 21.99
C VAL A 119 13.96 -17.49 21.60
N GLU A 120 14.55 -18.19 22.57
CA GLU A 120 15.35 -19.39 22.31
C GLU A 120 14.51 -20.50 21.66
N GLN A 121 13.31 -20.79 22.17
CA GLN A 121 12.43 -21.81 21.59
C GLN A 121 11.96 -21.46 20.18
N LEU A 122 11.60 -20.20 19.91
CA LEU A 122 11.20 -19.75 18.57
C LEU A 122 12.36 -19.88 17.56
N LYS A 123 13.59 -19.51 17.95
CA LYS A 123 14.79 -19.68 17.11
C LYS A 123 15.09 -21.15 16.81
N LEU A 124 14.87 -22.04 17.77
CA LEU A 124 15.01 -23.49 17.55
C LEU A 124 13.99 -24.02 16.53
N TYR A 125 12.73 -23.59 16.60
CA TYR A 125 11.72 -23.95 15.60
C TYR A 125 12.00 -23.31 14.22
N GLU A 126 12.50 -22.07 14.18
CA GLU A 126 12.84 -21.36 12.96
C GLU A 126 13.97 -22.07 12.20
N MET A 127 15.04 -22.44 12.90
CA MET A 127 16.12 -23.27 12.37
C MET A 127 15.58 -24.61 11.88
N LEU A 128 14.77 -25.29 12.69
CA LEU A 128 14.24 -26.62 12.36
C LEU A 128 13.37 -26.59 11.09
N ILE A 129 12.47 -25.61 10.96
CA ILE A 129 11.56 -25.48 9.80
C ILE A 129 12.32 -25.00 8.55
N SER A 130 13.30 -24.11 8.70
CA SER A 130 14.07 -23.59 7.55
C SER A 130 15.05 -24.61 6.96
N GLN A 131 15.58 -25.55 7.77
CA GLN A 131 16.64 -26.47 7.37
C GLN A 131 16.20 -27.93 7.17
N ALA A 132 15.00 -28.32 7.63
CA ALA A 132 14.53 -29.70 7.58
C ALA A 132 14.60 -30.37 6.19
N ARG A 133 15.16 -31.60 6.14
CA ARG A 133 15.22 -32.45 4.95
C ARG A 133 13.93 -33.27 4.70
N GLN A 134 12.94 -33.19 5.59
CA GLN A 134 11.67 -33.91 5.53
C GLN A 134 10.50 -33.02 6.01
N PRO A 135 9.23 -33.28 5.63
CA PRO A 135 8.11 -32.36 5.88
C PRO A 135 7.57 -32.42 7.32
N LEU A 136 8.35 -31.92 8.28
CA LEU A 136 8.09 -32.00 9.73
C LEU A 136 6.71 -31.49 10.16
N LEU A 137 6.19 -30.44 9.50
CA LEU A 137 4.89 -29.81 9.84
C LEU A 137 3.68 -30.75 9.64
N ARG A 138 3.81 -31.83 8.87
CA ARG A 138 2.78 -32.88 8.74
C ARG A 138 2.63 -33.72 10.00
N HIS A 139 3.58 -33.67 10.93
CA HIS A 139 3.64 -34.55 12.11
C HIS A 139 3.12 -33.83 13.35
N LYS A 140 2.03 -34.35 13.94
CA LYS A 140 1.38 -33.76 15.13
C LYS A 140 2.33 -33.59 16.32
N SER A 141 3.36 -34.42 16.46
CA SER A 141 4.41 -34.32 17.50
C SER A 141 5.32 -33.11 17.35
N VAL A 142 5.39 -32.49 16.16
CA VAL A 142 6.12 -31.24 15.90
C VAL A 142 5.15 -30.05 15.81
N LEU A 143 4.00 -30.25 15.15
CA LEU A 143 3.01 -29.19 14.96
C LEU A 143 2.32 -28.78 16.26
N THR A 144 1.86 -29.71 17.10
CA THR A 144 1.06 -29.35 18.30
C THR A 144 1.86 -28.49 19.30
N PRO A 145 3.11 -28.84 19.65
CA PRO A 145 3.91 -28.01 20.55
C PRO A 145 4.29 -26.67 19.90
N LEU A 146 4.48 -26.62 18.58
CA LEU A 146 4.70 -25.38 17.83
C LEU A 146 3.48 -24.44 17.91
N LEU A 147 2.27 -24.93 17.64
CA LEU A 147 1.06 -24.10 17.72
C LEU A 147 0.84 -23.59 19.15
N ARG A 148 1.09 -24.43 20.15
CA ARG A 148 1.06 -24.06 21.56
C ARG A 148 2.10 -22.98 21.89
N LEU A 149 3.34 -23.11 21.41
CA LEU A 149 4.39 -22.09 21.56
C LEU A 149 3.98 -20.76 20.90
N LEU A 150 3.41 -20.79 19.69
CA LEU A 150 2.91 -19.59 19.02
C LEU A 150 1.80 -18.90 19.83
N SER A 151 0.85 -19.65 20.40
CA SER A 151 -0.19 -19.07 21.27
C SER A 151 0.37 -18.42 22.54
N LEU A 152 1.47 -18.94 23.10
CA LEU A 152 2.17 -18.38 24.26
C LEU A 152 3.01 -17.13 23.93
N CYS A 153 3.21 -16.86 22.64
CA CYS A 153 3.93 -15.70 22.11
C CYS A 153 2.98 -14.69 21.42
N ALA A 154 1.66 -14.84 21.57
CA ALA A 154 0.67 -14.02 20.86
C ALA A 154 0.71 -12.52 21.24
N GLU A 155 1.13 -12.21 22.46
CA GLU A 155 1.31 -10.85 22.98
C GLU A 155 2.79 -10.64 23.36
N PRO A 156 3.67 -10.34 22.40
CA PRO A 156 5.08 -10.12 22.69
C PRO A 156 5.30 -8.75 23.34
N THR A 157 6.10 -8.69 24.41
CA THR A 157 6.40 -7.44 25.13
C THR A 157 7.81 -6.92 24.85
N SER A 158 8.60 -7.63 24.06
CA SER A 158 10.02 -7.36 23.85
C SER A 158 10.41 -7.47 22.37
N ALA A 159 11.17 -6.49 21.86
CA ALA A 159 11.62 -6.48 20.47
C ALA A 159 12.38 -7.76 20.04
N PRO A 160 13.23 -8.40 20.88
CA PRO A 160 13.83 -9.69 20.53
C PRO A 160 12.80 -10.81 20.30
N LEU A 161 11.69 -10.79 21.05
CA LEU A 161 10.59 -11.74 20.85
C LEU A 161 9.82 -11.45 19.56
N GLU A 162 9.45 -10.18 19.31
CA GLU A 162 8.80 -9.77 18.07
C GLU A 162 9.59 -10.23 16.83
N ASN A 163 10.89 -9.95 16.79
CA ASN A 163 11.77 -10.36 15.70
C ASN A 163 11.83 -11.89 15.53
N SER A 164 11.93 -12.63 16.63
CA SER A 164 12.00 -14.11 16.56
C SER A 164 10.67 -14.74 16.15
N LEU A 165 9.55 -14.14 16.57
CA LEU A 165 8.19 -14.56 16.23
C LEU A 165 7.89 -14.30 14.76
N VAL A 166 8.08 -13.07 14.27
CA VAL A 166 7.82 -12.70 12.87
C VAL A 166 8.72 -13.49 11.91
N LEU A 167 9.99 -13.74 12.28
CA LEU A 167 10.89 -14.59 11.49
C LEU A 167 10.34 -16.02 11.36
N LEU A 168 9.91 -16.65 12.48
CA LEU A 168 9.30 -17.98 12.47
C LEU A 168 7.99 -18.01 11.66
N LEU A 169 7.11 -17.03 11.86
CA LEU A 169 5.84 -16.92 11.12
C LEU A 169 6.08 -16.76 9.61
N ASN A 170 7.13 -16.05 9.21
CA ASN A 170 7.56 -15.95 7.82
C ASN A 170 8.06 -17.31 7.28
N GLN A 171 8.88 -18.06 8.01
CA GLN A 171 9.30 -19.41 7.58
C GLN A 171 8.12 -20.38 7.46
N LEU A 172 7.10 -20.23 8.32
CA LEU A 172 5.85 -20.97 8.20
C LEU A 172 5.08 -20.57 6.94
N CYS A 173 4.93 -19.28 6.64
CA CYS A 173 4.32 -18.83 5.38
C CYS A 173 5.06 -19.36 4.14
N VAL A 174 6.40 -19.35 4.16
CA VAL A 174 7.24 -19.95 3.09
C VAL A 174 7.02 -21.45 2.97
N SER A 175 6.88 -22.17 4.09
CA SER A 175 6.64 -23.62 4.10
C SER A 175 5.25 -23.97 3.56
N VAL A 176 4.22 -23.21 3.94
CA VAL A 176 2.85 -23.39 3.43
C VAL A 176 2.76 -22.97 1.95
N ALA A 177 3.50 -21.94 1.50
CA ALA A 177 3.55 -21.57 0.09
C ALA A 177 4.24 -22.63 -0.80
N LYS A 178 5.20 -23.39 -0.24
CA LYS A 178 5.80 -24.57 -0.89
C LYS A 178 4.84 -25.77 -0.91
N GLU A 179 4.06 -25.95 0.15
CA GLU A 179 3.13 -27.08 0.30
C GLU A 179 1.73 -26.60 0.76
N PRO A 180 0.85 -26.14 -0.16
CA PRO A 180 -0.44 -25.55 0.22
C PRO A 180 -1.37 -26.45 1.04
N SER A 181 -1.20 -27.78 0.98
CA SER A 181 -1.97 -28.76 1.76
C SER A 181 -1.77 -28.67 3.27
N ILE A 182 -0.63 -28.16 3.76
CA ILE A 182 -0.44 -28.01 5.22
C ILE A 182 -1.14 -26.78 5.80
N LEU A 183 -1.73 -25.90 4.98
CA LEU A 183 -2.43 -24.71 5.46
C LEU A 183 -3.59 -25.04 6.39
N GLU A 184 -4.35 -26.10 6.08
CA GLU A 184 -5.51 -26.55 6.86
C GLU A 184 -5.13 -26.88 8.31
N LEU A 185 -3.87 -27.24 8.56
CA LEU A 185 -3.35 -27.58 9.87
C LEU A 185 -3.13 -26.37 10.80
N PHE A 186 -3.20 -25.14 10.29
CA PHE A 186 -3.01 -23.89 11.04
C PHE A 186 -4.31 -23.16 11.41
N PHE A 187 -5.46 -23.68 10.98
CA PHE A 187 -6.77 -23.15 11.38
C PHE A 187 -7.13 -23.57 12.80
N HIS A 188 -7.35 -22.61 13.68
CA HIS A 188 -7.82 -22.81 15.05
C HIS A 188 -9.33 -22.74 15.13
N SER A 189 -9.95 -23.83 15.56
CA SER A 189 -11.36 -23.85 15.97
C SER A 189 -11.45 -23.32 17.41
N HIS A 190 -11.74 -22.03 17.58
CA HIS A 190 -12.06 -21.49 18.90
C HIS A 190 -13.48 -21.95 19.30
N THR A 191 -13.53 -23.05 20.07
CA THR A 191 -14.68 -23.50 20.89
C THR A 191 -16.07 -23.41 20.25
N ASP A 192 -16.47 -24.48 19.55
CA ASP A 192 -17.84 -24.93 19.17
C ASP A 192 -18.84 -23.96 18.50
N GLN A 193 -18.58 -22.66 18.41
CA GLN A 193 -19.46 -21.69 17.73
C GLN A 193 -18.70 -20.61 16.92
N GLY A 194 -17.38 -20.52 17.04
CA GLY A 194 -16.55 -19.60 16.25
C GLY A 194 -16.11 -20.19 14.90
N PRO A 195 -16.08 -19.41 13.81
CA PRO A 195 -15.48 -19.86 12.56
C PRO A 195 -13.95 -19.96 12.71
N ALA A 196 -13.32 -20.90 12.01
CA ALA A 196 -11.91 -21.21 12.23
C ALA A 196 -10.99 -20.07 11.76
N ASN A 197 -10.03 -19.69 12.60
CA ASN A 197 -9.08 -18.60 12.34
C ASN A 197 -7.68 -19.12 12.04
N LEU A 198 -7.04 -18.58 11.00
CA LEU A 198 -5.67 -18.91 10.64
C LEU A 198 -4.70 -18.23 11.63
N ILE A 199 -4.06 -18.99 12.52
CA ILE A 199 -3.23 -18.43 13.61
C ILE A 199 -2.06 -17.61 13.07
N ILE A 200 -1.37 -18.09 12.03
CA ILE A 200 -0.21 -17.42 11.43
C ILE A 200 -0.61 -16.01 10.97
N PHE A 201 -1.79 -15.90 10.35
CA PHE A 201 -2.33 -14.65 9.83
C PHE A 201 -2.70 -13.69 10.96
N SER A 202 -3.38 -14.18 11.99
CA SER A 202 -3.80 -13.40 13.16
C SER A 202 -2.60 -12.81 13.90
N LEU A 203 -1.51 -13.59 14.04
CA LEU A 203 -0.27 -13.16 14.71
C LEU A 203 0.57 -12.17 13.87
N LEU A 204 0.42 -12.15 12.55
CA LEU A 204 1.13 -11.22 11.67
C LEU A 204 0.44 -9.86 11.54
N ILE A 205 -0.88 -9.77 11.73
CA ILE A 205 -1.66 -8.53 11.57
C ILE A 205 -1.11 -7.33 12.38
N PRO A 206 -0.75 -7.46 13.68
CA PRO A 206 -0.22 -6.33 14.46
C PRO A 206 1.00 -5.66 13.83
N PHE A 207 1.86 -6.44 13.15
CA PHE A 207 3.14 -5.98 12.62
C PHE A 207 3.05 -5.30 11.23
N ILE A 208 1.87 -5.28 10.59
CA ILE A 208 1.71 -4.76 9.20
C ILE A 208 2.23 -3.33 9.05
N HIS A 209 1.92 -2.47 10.02
CA HIS A 209 2.29 -1.05 10.01
C HIS A 209 3.54 -0.75 10.88
N HIS A 210 4.33 -1.76 11.25
CA HIS A 210 5.62 -1.53 11.90
C HIS A 210 6.67 -1.00 10.89
N GLU A 211 7.59 -0.19 11.40
CA GLU A 211 8.73 0.33 10.64
C GLU A 211 9.83 -0.72 10.43
N GLY A 212 10.72 -0.44 9.48
CA GLY A 212 11.93 -1.23 9.25
C GLY A 212 11.70 -2.66 8.76
N VAL A 213 12.70 -3.51 9.03
CA VAL A 213 12.77 -4.90 8.53
C VAL A 213 11.68 -5.80 9.10
N LEU A 214 11.27 -5.59 10.35
CA LEU A 214 10.26 -6.38 11.04
C LEU A 214 8.90 -6.27 10.35
N GLY A 215 8.42 -5.03 10.15
CA GLY A 215 7.16 -4.80 9.46
C GLY A 215 7.23 -5.23 7.99
N GLN A 216 8.38 -5.08 7.33
CA GLN A 216 8.53 -5.56 5.95
C GLN A 216 8.41 -7.08 5.87
N GLN A 217 9.08 -7.81 6.77
CA GLN A 217 8.98 -9.26 6.82
C GLN A 217 7.56 -9.74 7.14
N ALA A 218 6.83 -9.04 8.01
CA ALA A 218 5.42 -9.35 8.25
C ALA A 218 4.55 -9.14 7.01
N ARG A 219 4.76 -8.05 6.26
CA ARG A 219 4.08 -7.78 4.99
C ARG A 219 4.41 -8.84 3.93
N ASP A 220 5.67 -9.21 3.77
CA ASP A 220 6.10 -10.23 2.81
C ASP A 220 5.49 -11.61 3.15
N ALA A 221 5.47 -11.99 4.43
CA ALA A 221 4.85 -13.22 4.91
C ALA A 221 3.32 -13.24 4.65
N LEU A 222 2.63 -12.13 4.90
CA LEU A 222 1.19 -12.00 4.62
C LEU A 222 0.88 -12.06 3.12
N LEU A 223 1.75 -11.55 2.26
CA LEU A 223 1.57 -11.64 0.80
C LEU A 223 1.64 -13.08 0.27
N LEU A 224 2.37 -13.97 0.93
CA LEU A 224 2.33 -15.41 0.62
C LEU A 224 0.93 -16.00 0.88
N ILE A 225 0.34 -15.71 2.04
CA ILE A 225 -1.03 -16.14 2.39
C ILE A 225 -2.05 -15.53 1.42
N MET A 226 -1.88 -14.26 1.05
CA MET A 226 -2.74 -13.58 0.08
C MET A 226 -2.66 -14.23 -1.30
N ALA A 227 -1.45 -14.53 -1.80
CA ALA A 227 -1.27 -15.23 -3.08
C ALA A 227 -1.91 -16.63 -3.08
N MET A 228 -1.87 -17.35 -1.96
CA MET A 228 -2.57 -18.63 -1.79
C MET A 228 -4.10 -18.49 -1.79
N SER A 229 -4.66 -17.37 -1.31
CA SER A 229 -6.11 -17.14 -1.37
C SER A 229 -6.65 -17.14 -2.81
N ALA A 230 -5.85 -16.72 -3.79
CA ALA A 230 -6.25 -16.66 -5.18
C ALA A 230 -6.53 -18.04 -5.81
N SER A 231 -5.97 -19.12 -5.27
CA SER A 231 -6.27 -20.50 -5.67
C SER A 231 -7.16 -21.25 -4.67
N ASN A 232 -7.28 -20.79 -3.42
CA ASN A 232 -8.10 -21.42 -2.39
C ASN A 232 -9.21 -20.48 -1.88
N HIS A 233 -10.44 -20.72 -2.34
CA HIS A 233 -11.61 -19.94 -1.98
C HIS A 233 -11.97 -19.99 -0.49
N ALA A 234 -11.70 -21.10 0.21
CA ALA A 234 -11.96 -21.21 1.65
C ALA A 234 -11.05 -20.27 2.46
N VAL A 235 -9.80 -20.11 2.03
CA VAL A 235 -8.85 -19.15 2.62
C VAL A 235 -9.28 -17.73 2.36
N ALA A 236 -9.69 -17.41 1.12
CA ALA A 236 -10.24 -16.11 0.79
C ALA A 236 -11.44 -15.75 1.67
N LYS A 237 -12.39 -16.69 1.83
CA LYS A 237 -13.56 -16.53 2.68
C LYS A 237 -13.19 -16.37 4.16
N SER A 238 -12.24 -17.15 4.67
CA SER A 238 -11.76 -16.98 6.06
C SER A 238 -11.10 -15.62 6.29
N ILE A 239 -10.40 -15.07 5.30
CA ILE A 239 -9.82 -13.73 5.38
C ILE A 239 -10.94 -12.67 5.39
N THR A 240 -11.95 -12.79 4.52
CA THR A 240 -13.02 -11.78 4.44
C THR A 240 -14.00 -11.82 5.62
N ASP A 241 -14.34 -13.01 6.11
CA ASP A 241 -15.46 -13.21 7.03
C ASP A 241 -14.99 -13.28 8.49
N ASN A 242 -13.78 -13.79 8.75
CA ASN A 242 -13.30 -14.09 10.10
C ASN A 242 -12.10 -13.23 10.54
N SER A 243 -11.58 -12.35 9.68
CA SER A 243 -10.40 -11.53 9.97
C SER A 243 -10.66 -10.03 9.86
N TYR A 244 -9.96 -9.25 10.69
CA TYR A 244 -9.98 -7.79 10.63
C TYR A 244 -8.92 -7.19 9.69
N PHE A 245 -8.34 -7.99 8.78
CA PHE A 245 -7.22 -7.55 7.94
C PHE A 245 -7.55 -6.31 7.08
N CYS A 246 -8.55 -6.38 6.21
CA CYS A 246 -8.93 -5.26 5.33
C CYS A 246 -9.31 -3.99 6.13
N PRO A 247 -10.09 -4.06 7.23
CA PRO A 247 -10.27 -2.95 8.17
C PRO A 247 -8.94 -2.37 8.70
N VAL A 248 -8.04 -3.21 9.23
CA VAL A 248 -6.76 -2.78 9.84
C VAL A 248 -5.81 -2.13 8.83
N LEU A 249 -5.83 -2.54 7.55
CA LEU A 249 -5.09 -1.84 6.50
C LEU A 249 -5.62 -0.41 6.30
N ALA A 250 -6.94 -0.26 6.13
CA ALA A 250 -7.55 1.04 5.83
C ALA A 250 -7.55 2.02 7.02
N THR A 251 -7.77 1.53 8.26
CA THR A 251 -7.63 2.36 9.47
C THR A 251 -6.15 2.68 9.73
N GLY A 252 -5.23 1.77 9.40
CA GLY A 252 -3.80 2.03 9.41
C GLY A 252 -3.38 3.17 8.47
N LEU A 253 -3.81 3.15 7.19
CA LEU A 253 -3.58 4.27 6.27
C LEU A 253 -4.09 5.61 6.83
N SER A 254 -5.23 5.58 7.51
CA SER A 254 -5.84 6.77 8.14
C SER A 254 -5.02 7.30 9.33
N ALA A 255 -4.50 6.41 10.18
CA ALA A 255 -3.61 6.76 11.27
C ALA A 255 -2.26 7.29 10.74
N LEU A 256 -1.66 6.59 9.77
CA LEU A 256 -0.40 6.98 9.13
C LEU A 256 -0.51 8.33 8.42
N TYR A 257 -1.62 8.60 7.73
CA TYR A 257 -1.88 9.92 7.12
C TYR A 257 -1.95 11.03 8.18
N SER A 258 -2.56 10.74 9.33
CA SER A 258 -2.67 11.70 10.44
C SER A 258 -1.31 12.08 11.05
N SER A 259 -0.31 11.21 10.89
CA SER A 259 1.10 11.41 11.28
C SER A 259 1.97 12.07 10.20
N LEU A 260 1.42 12.44 9.03
CA LEU A 260 2.18 13.13 7.98
C LEU A 260 2.38 14.62 8.30
N PRO A 261 3.51 15.22 7.85
CA PRO A 261 3.73 16.66 7.96
C PRO A 261 2.58 17.48 7.33
N ARG A 262 1.96 18.35 8.12
CA ARG A 262 0.90 19.27 7.65
C ARG A 262 1.42 20.41 6.77
N LYS A 263 2.73 20.63 6.82
CA LYS A 263 3.51 21.59 6.04
C LYS A 263 4.70 20.82 5.45
N ILE A 264 4.89 20.94 4.14
CA ILE A 264 6.08 20.40 3.46
C ILE A 264 7.12 21.52 3.44
N GLU A 265 8.32 21.26 3.96
CA GLU A 265 9.45 22.17 3.79
C GLU A 265 9.99 22.05 2.36
N VAL A 266 10.10 23.19 1.67
CA VAL A 266 10.40 23.20 0.24
C VAL A 266 11.72 23.87 -0.05
N ARG A 267 12.57 23.20 -0.82
CA ARG A 267 13.83 23.73 -1.34
C ARG A 267 13.64 24.23 -2.77
N GLY A 268 13.34 25.51 -2.91
CA GLY A 268 13.29 26.21 -4.20
C GLY A 268 11.89 26.55 -4.73
N ASP A 269 11.87 27.49 -5.69
CA ASP A 269 10.63 28.06 -6.22
C ASP A 269 9.93 27.12 -7.22
N ASP A 270 10.70 26.33 -7.99
CA ASP A 270 10.19 25.42 -9.03
C ASP A 270 9.51 24.14 -8.50
N TRP A 271 9.54 23.87 -7.20
CA TRP A 271 8.98 22.63 -6.64
C TRP A 271 7.44 22.63 -6.70
N HIS A 272 6.89 21.55 -7.27
CA HIS A 272 5.46 21.38 -7.53
C HIS A 272 4.93 19.96 -7.23
N PHE A 273 5.80 19.00 -6.87
CA PHE A 273 5.39 17.64 -6.48
C PHE A 273 6.48 16.97 -5.64
N LEU A 274 6.08 15.95 -4.86
CA LEU A 274 6.99 15.12 -4.08
C LEU A 274 7.73 14.10 -4.97
N ARG A 275 9.05 14.27 -5.07
CA ARG A 275 9.97 13.28 -5.64
C ARG A 275 10.42 12.29 -4.58
N ARG A 276 11.04 11.16 -5.00
CA ARG A 276 11.57 10.18 -4.03
C ARG A 276 12.65 10.78 -3.14
N GLU A 277 13.49 11.70 -3.64
CA GLU A 277 14.47 12.40 -2.80
C GLU A 277 13.83 13.26 -1.68
N ASP A 278 12.63 13.80 -1.90
CA ASP A 278 11.96 14.71 -0.95
C ASP A 278 11.40 13.98 0.28
N TRP A 279 10.93 12.74 0.12
CA TRP A 279 10.21 12.02 1.18
C TRP A 279 10.95 10.81 1.76
N ILE A 280 12.02 10.31 1.14
CA ILE A 280 12.74 9.13 1.65
C ILE A 280 13.37 9.37 3.04
N GLY A 281 13.63 10.64 3.40
CA GLY A 281 14.09 11.05 4.73
C GLY A 281 12.99 11.33 5.76
N VAL A 282 11.70 11.18 5.40
CA VAL A 282 10.55 11.48 6.25
C VAL A 282 9.89 10.17 6.69
N SER A 283 10.26 9.65 7.87
CA SER A 283 9.87 8.30 8.32
C SER A 283 8.37 8.02 8.26
N SER A 284 7.51 8.95 8.70
CA SER A 284 6.06 8.75 8.66
C SER A 284 5.49 8.67 7.24
N LEU A 285 6.11 9.35 6.28
CA LEU A 285 5.74 9.28 4.87
C LEU A 285 6.29 8.00 4.21
N VAL A 286 7.51 7.58 4.56
CA VAL A 286 8.03 6.25 4.16
C VAL A 286 7.10 5.14 4.67
N LEU A 287 6.64 5.21 5.92
CA LEU A 287 5.74 4.22 6.50
C LEU A 287 4.35 4.22 5.82
N PHE A 288 3.79 5.41 5.55
CA PHE A 288 2.56 5.53 4.75
C PHE A 288 2.73 4.89 3.36
N MET A 289 3.82 5.21 2.65
CA MET A 289 4.08 4.69 1.31
C MET A 289 4.25 3.17 1.32
N ASN A 290 4.97 2.60 2.29
CA ASN A 290 5.07 1.15 2.46
C ASN A 290 3.70 0.48 2.68
N SER A 291 2.81 1.13 3.44
CA SER A 291 1.45 0.63 3.70
C SER A 291 0.54 0.71 2.46
N LEU A 292 0.67 1.79 1.66
CA LEU A 292 -0.04 1.93 0.38
C LEU A 292 0.48 0.96 -0.69
N GLU A 293 1.81 0.80 -0.81
CA GLU A 293 2.45 -0.19 -1.68
C GLU A 293 2.05 -1.63 -1.27
N PHE A 294 1.87 -1.90 0.02
CA PHE A 294 1.33 -3.16 0.51
C PHE A 294 -0.14 -3.38 0.10
N CYS A 295 -1.01 -2.37 0.25
CA CYS A 295 -2.38 -2.45 -0.26
C CYS A 295 -2.43 -2.78 -1.76
N ASN A 296 -1.56 -2.13 -2.54
CA ASN A 296 -1.40 -2.37 -3.97
C ASN A 296 -0.93 -3.81 -4.26
N ALA A 297 0.11 -4.31 -3.57
CA ALA A 297 0.59 -5.68 -3.70
C ALA A 297 -0.45 -6.74 -3.31
N VAL A 298 -1.24 -6.50 -2.25
CA VAL A 298 -2.34 -7.40 -1.84
C VAL A 298 -3.39 -7.48 -2.93
N ILE A 299 -3.80 -6.34 -3.50
CA ILE A 299 -4.79 -6.30 -4.60
C ILE A 299 -4.28 -7.05 -5.84
N GLN A 300 -2.97 -6.99 -6.12
CA GLN A 300 -2.36 -7.70 -7.24
C GLN A 300 -2.44 -9.23 -7.11
N VAL A 301 -2.25 -9.78 -5.90
CA VAL A 301 -2.07 -11.23 -5.69
C VAL A 301 -3.25 -11.96 -5.06
N ALA A 302 -4.16 -11.26 -4.37
CA ALA A 302 -5.22 -11.89 -3.58
C ALA A 302 -6.43 -12.34 -4.41
N HIS A 303 -7.31 -13.15 -3.79
CA HIS A 303 -8.60 -13.52 -4.37
C HIS A 303 -9.52 -12.30 -4.57
N PRO A 304 -10.33 -12.22 -5.64
CA PRO A 304 -11.21 -11.07 -5.92
C PRO A 304 -12.15 -10.63 -4.77
N LEU A 305 -12.56 -11.56 -3.89
CA LEU A 305 -13.32 -11.21 -2.68
C LEU A 305 -12.51 -10.30 -1.73
N VAL A 306 -11.25 -10.66 -1.46
CA VAL A 306 -10.35 -9.88 -0.60
C VAL A 306 -9.98 -8.57 -1.29
N GLN A 307 -9.72 -8.58 -2.60
CA GLN A 307 -9.45 -7.37 -3.39
C GLN A 307 -10.61 -6.36 -3.25
N LYS A 308 -11.86 -6.83 -3.46
CA LYS A 308 -13.06 -5.99 -3.36
C LYS A 308 -13.22 -5.43 -1.95
N GLN A 309 -13.13 -6.29 -0.93
CA GLN A 309 -13.30 -5.87 0.46
C GLN A 309 -12.23 -4.83 0.87
N LEU A 310 -10.96 -5.03 0.49
CA LEU A 310 -9.88 -4.07 0.76
C LEU A 310 -10.13 -2.73 0.04
N VAL A 311 -10.55 -2.76 -1.22
CA VAL A 311 -10.94 -1.55 -1.98
C VAL A 311 -12.09 -0.79 -1.29
N ASP A 312 -13.14 -1.51 -0.88
CA ASP A 312 -14.31 -0.92 -0.21
C ASP A 312 -13.90 -0.28 1.15
N TYR A 313 -12.99 -0.91 1.91
CA TYR A 313 -12.44 -0.33 3.14
C TYR A 313 -11.49 0.84 2.89
N VAL A 314 -10.64 0.82 1.86
CA VAL A 314 -9.79 1.97 1.51
C VAL A 314 -10.65 3.18 1.10
N HIS A 315 -11.71 2.96 0.33
CA HIS A 315 -12.64 4.02 -0.04
C HIS A 315 -13.35 4.64 1.18
N ASN A 316 -14.03 3.80 1.97
CA ASN A 316 -14.94 4.25 3.01
C ASN A 316 -14.24 4.54 4.35
N GLY A 317 -13.09 3.91 4.59
CA GLY A 317 -12.29 4.04 5.81
C GLY A 317 -11.14 5.04 5.73
N PHE A 318 -10.60 5.32 4.54
CA PHE A 318 -9.49 6.27 4.35
C PHE A 318 -9.84 7.44 3.41
N LEU A 319 -10.19 7.18 2.15
CA LEU A 319 -10.37 8.26 1.16
C LEU A 319 -11.49 9.24 1.55
N VAL A 320 -12.69 8.73 1.82
CA VAL A 320 -13.84 9.55 2.20
C VAL A 320 -13.62 10.28 3.54
N PRO A 321 -13.33 9.62 4.68
CA PRO A 321 -13.28 10.29 5.98
C PRO A 321 -11.98 11.07 6.25
N VAL A 322 -10.87 10.76 5.58
CA VAL A 322 -9.57 11.42 5.83
C VAL A 322 -9.16 12.33 4.67
N MET A 323 -9.06 11.80 3.45
CA MET A 323 -8.63 12.61 2.30
C MET A 323 -9.68 13.66 1.91
N GLY A 324 -10.97 13.34 1.99
CA GLY A 324 -12.07 14.26 1.68
C GLY A 324 -11.98 15.58 2.46
N PRO A 325 -12.01 15.56 3.81
CA PRO A 325 -11.81 16.74 4.63
C PRO A 325 -10.41 17.36 4.50
N ALA A 326 -9.35 16.56 4.34
CA ALA A 326 -8.00 17.09 4.18
C ALA A 326 -7.87 18.00 2.94
N LEU A 327 -8.57 17.67 1.86
CA LEU A 327 -8.64 18.46 0.63
C LEU A 327 -9.60 19.67 0.72
N HIS A 328 -10.27 19.89 1.85
CA HIS A 328 -11.17 21.04 2.09
C HIS A 328 -10.73 21.94 3.25
N LYS A 329 -9.60 21.65 3.91
CA LYS A 329 -9.01 22.50 4.95
C LYS A 329 -8.70 23.91 4.44
N THR A 330 -8.84 24.90 5.33
CA THR A 330 -8.69 26.33 5.01
C THR A 330 -7.24 26.82 4.95
N SER A 331 -6.29 26.13 5.56
CA SER A 331 -4.86 26.52 5.52
C SER A 331 -4.23 26.22 4.17
N ILE A 332 -3.65 27.23 3.51
CA ILE A 332 -2.96 27.08 2.22
C ILE A 332 -1.82 26.04 2.31
N GLU A 333 -1.09 25.99 3.43
CA GLU A 333 0.01 25.03 3.62
C GLU A 333 -0.51 23.59 3.69
N GLU A 334 -1.64 23.36 4.35
CA GLU A 334 -2.29 22.05 4.40
C GLU A 334 -2.98 21.70 3.07
N MET A 335 -3.49 22.68 2.33
CA MET A 335 -3.98 22.48 0.95
C MET A 335 -2.84 22.02 0.04
N ILE A 336 -1.66 22.65 0.13
CA ILE A 336 -0.46 22.26 -0.61
C ILE A 336 -0.05 20.82 -0.24
N ALA A 337 0.09 20.52 1.06
CA ALA A 337 0.51 19.20 1.53
C ALA A 337 -0.47 18.09 1.10
N SER A 338 -1.77 18.27 1.33
CA SER A 338 -2.80 17.29 0.94
C SER A 338 -2.88 17.07 -0.58
N THR A 339 -2.68 18.11 -1.39
CA THR A 339 -2.64 17.98 -2.86
C THR A 339 -1.39 17.21 -3.32
N ALA A 340 -0.21 17.53 -2.75
CA ALA A 340 1.04 16.85 -3.07
C ALA A 340 1.03 15.38 -2.62
N TYR A 341 0.38 15.07 -1.50
CA TYR A 341 0.15 13.69 -1.06
C TYR A 341 -0.80 12.93 -1.97
N LEU A 342 -1.95 13.51 -2.35
CA LEU A 342 -2.86 12.89 -3.32
C LEU A 342 -2.17 12.59 -4.66
N ASP A 343 -1.37 13.52 -5.17
CA ASP A 343 -0.55 13.33 -6.38
C ASP A 343 0.47 12.19 -6.20
N LEU A 344 1.20 12.15 -5.09
CA LEU A 344 2.15 11.08 -4.80
C LEU A 344 1.45 9.70 -4.74
N PHE A 345 0.27 9.62 -4.14
CA PHE A 345 -0.50 8.37 -4.02
C PHE A 345 -1.02 7.90 -5.38
N LEU A 346 -1.54 8.81 -6.21
CA LEU A 346 -1.96 8.49 -7.58
C LEU A 346 -0.78 8.04 -8.46
N ARG A 347 0.43 8.56 -8.22
CA ARG A 347 1.66 8.13 -8.93
C ARG A 347 2.25 6.81 -8.43
N SER A 348 1.90 6.33 -7.23
CA SER A 348 2.43 5.07 -6.68
C SER A 348 1.51 3.86 -6.85
N VAL A 349 0.21 4.07 -7.04
CA VAL A 349 -0.74 2.98 -7.27
C VAL A 349 -0.62 2.45 -8.70
N SER A 350 -0.33 1.14 -8.84
CA SER A 350 -0.27 0.44 -10.14
C SER A 350 -1.50 -0.41 -10.42
N GLU A 351 -2.16 -0.94 -9.38
CA GLU A 351 -3.26 -1.88 -9.55
C GLU A 351 -4.58 -1.19 -9.90
N THR A 352 -5.20 -1.68 -10.98
CA THR A 352 -6.38 -1.05 -11.60
C THR A 352 -7.57 -0.87 -10.65
N ALA A 353 -7.82 -1.82 -9.76
CA ALA A 353 -8.91 -1.73 -8.79
C ALA A 353 -8.67 -0.63 -7.75
N LEU A 354 -7.43 -0.47 -7.27
CA LEU A 354 -7.06 0.59 -6.34
C LEU A 354 -7.07 1.96 -7.04
N LEU A 355 -6.50 2.06 -8.25
CA LEU A 355 -6.50 3.29 -9.03
C LEU A 355 -7.93 3.77 -9.34
N LYS A 356 -8.81 2.85 -9.77
CA LYS A 356 -10.24 3.12 -9.97
C LYS A 356 -10.92 3.65 -8.71
N THR A 357 -10.47 3.22 -7.53
CA THR A 357 -11.01 3.68 -6.24
C THR A 357 -10.61 5.11 -5.92
N PHE A 358 -9.34 5.47 -6.15
CA PHE A 358 -8.86 6.86 -6.06
C PHE A 358 -9.55 7.76 -7.09
N LEU A 359 -9.69 7.32 -8.35
CA LEU A 359 -10.38 8.09 -9.39
C LEU A 359 -11.87 8.26 -9.10
N ARG A 360 -12.56 7.22 -8.63
CA ARG A 360 -13.96 7.30 -8.18
C ARG A 360 -14.12 8.35 -7.07
N PHE A 361 -13.21 8.37 -6.10
CA PHE A 361 -13.19 9.40 -5.05
C PHE A 361 -13.00 10.80 -5.64
N VAL A 362 -11.97 11.03 -6.47
CA VAL A 362 -11.69 12.36 -7.06
C VAL A 362 -12.84 12.86 -7.94
N LEU A 363 -13.46 12.00 -8.76
CA LEU A 363 -14.47 12.39 -9.74
C LEU A 363 -15.89 12.46 -9.16
N LEU A 364 -16.26 11.59 -8.21
CA LEU A 364 -17.66 11.43 -7.76
C LEU A 364 -17.91 11.84 -6.31
N HIS A 365 -16.89 11.82 -5.43
CA HIS A 365 -17.12 12.14 -4.02
C HIS A 365 -17.41 13.64 -3.85
N ARG A 366 -18.35 13.96 -2.95
CA ARG A 366 -18.77 15.31 -2.62
C ARG A 366 -18.51 15.61 -1.15
N HIS A 367 -17.90 16.75 -0.89
CA HIS A 367 -17.72 17.33 0.44
C HIS A 367 -18.38 18.72 0.43
N ASP A 368 -19.22 19.03 1.41
CA ASP A 368 -20.00 20.28 1.49
C ASP A 368 -20.70 20.70 0.18
N ASN A 369 -21.27 19.71 -0.52
CA ASN A 369 -21.91 19.84 -1.83
C ASN A 369 -21.00 20.25 -3.01
N SER A 370 -19.68 20.32 -2.85
CA SER A 370 -18.71 20.46 -3.96
C SER A 370 -18.08 19.09 -4.28
N THR A 371 -17.76 18.79 -5.55
CA THR A 371 -16.96 17.58 -5.82
C THR A 371 -15.50 17.82 -5.45
N ILE A 372 -14.77 16.75 -5.13
CA ILE A 372 -13.31 16.83 -4.91
C ILE A 372 -12.63 17.47 -6.14
N LEU A 373 -13.05 17.08 -7.34
CA LEU A 373 -12.58 17.67 -8.60
C LEU A 373 -12.84 19.18 -8.69
N ASP A 374 -14.05 19.66 -8.42
CA ASP A 374 -14.37 21.09 -8.52
C ASP A 374 -13.51 21.93 -7.55
N THR A 375 -13.27 21.43 -6.34
CA THR A 375 -12.37 22.06 -5.36
C THR A 375 -10.93 22.11 -5.85
N LEU A 376 -10.42 21.03 -6.46
CA LEU A 376 -9.09 20.99 -7.07
C LEU A 376 -8.96 21.94 -8.27
N VAL A 377 -9.99 22.06 -9.12
CA VAL A 377 -10.03 23.02 -10.22
C VAL A 377 -10.02 24.46 -9.69
N GLY A 378 -10.79 24.74 -8.62
CA GLY A 378 -10.82 26.04 -7.96
C GLY A 378 -9.44 26.48 -7.44
N ARG A 379 -8.59 25.53 -7.01
CA ARG A 379 -7.21 25.78 -6.55
C ARG A 379 -6.27 26.24 -7.67
N ILE A 380 -6.57 26.00 -8.96
CA ILE A 380 -5.75 26.53 -10.06
C ILE A 380 -5.78 28.07 -10.07
N ASN A 381 -6.88 28.70 -9.65
CA ASN A 381 -7.01 30.15 -9.58
C ASN A 381 -6.40 30.78 -8.29
N SER A 382 -5.65 30.01 -7.51
CA SER A 382 -5.05 30.46 -6.24
C SER A 382 -3.60 30.94 -6.40
N ASN A 383 -2.91 31.23 -5.29
CA ASN A 383 -1.51 31.65 -5.26
C ASN A 383 -0.61 30.67 -6.04
N SER A 384 0.46 31.18 -6.68
CA SER A 384 1.34 30.47 -7.61
C SER A 384 1.73 29.06 -7.14
N ARG A 385 2.08 28.89 -5.86
CA ARG A 385 2.52 27.60 -5.34
C ARG A 385 1.42 26.55 -5.23
N LEU A 386 0.22 26.92 -4.76
CA LEU A 386 -0.92 25.99 -4.69
C LEU A 386 -1.49 25.72 -6.09
N CYS A 387 -1.46 26.72 -6.99
CA CYS A 387 -1.72 26.54 -8.41
C CYS A 387 -0.77 25.49 -9.03
N MET A 388 0.56 25.66 -8.89
CA MET A 388 1.57 24.75 -9.45
C MET A 388 1.44 23.31 -8.95
N VAL A 389 1.19 23.10 -7.66
CA VAL A 389 0.98 21.75 -7.10
C VAL A 389 -0.33 21.13 -7.61
N SER A 390 -1.39 21.93 -7.76
CA SER A 390 -2.65 21.47 -8.37
C SER A 390 -2.47 21.11 -9.84
N LEU A 391 -1.73 21.90 -10.61
CA LEU A 391 -1.38 21.61 -12.00
C LEU A 391 -0.53 20.34 -12.13
N SER A 392 0.33 20.04 -11.16
CA SER A 392 1.07 18.78 -11.12
C SER A 392 0.14 17.57 -10.94
N LEU A 393 -0.81 17.66 -10.00
CA LEU A 393 -1.86 16.65 -9.83
C LEU A 393 -2.71 16.47 -11.10
N PHE A 394 -3.10 17.56 -11.78
CA PHE A 394 -3.83 17.45 -13.05
C PHE A 394 -2.98 16.83 -14.16
N ARG A 395 -1.67 17.11 -14.23
CA ARG A 395 -0.74 16.44 -15.15
C ARG A 395 -0.70 14.94 -14.87
N THR A 396 -0.66 14.52 -13.61
CA THR A 396 -0.76 13.10 -13.21
C THR A 396 -2.09 12.49 -13.63
N LEU A 397 -3.23 13.13 -13.35
CA LEU A 397 -4.55 12.62 -13.72
C LEU A 397 -4.71 12.47 -15.24
N LEU A 398 -4.26 13.44 -16.03
CA LEU A 398 -4.30 13.39 -17.49
C LEU A 398 -3.36 12.32 -18.05
N SER A 399 -2.18 12.11 -17.45
CA SER A 399 -1.21 11.11 -17.94
C SER A 399 -1.64 9.65 -17.72
N LEU A 400 -2.69 9.40 -16.94
CA LEU A 400 -3.33 8.08 -16.83
C LEU A 400 -4.04 7.65 -18.11
N ASN A 401 -4.35 8.59 -19.04
CA ASN A 401 -5.13 8.35 -20.26
C ASN A 401 -6.45 7.60 -19.99
N CYS A 402 -7.07 7.87 -18.83
CA CYS A 402 -8.34 7.27 -18.43
C CYS A 402 -9.51 8.03 -19.07
N GLU A 403 -10.39 7.33 -19.77
CA GLU A 403 -11.54 7.91 -20.48
C GLU A 403 -12.44 8.75 -19.55
N ASP A 404 -12.83 8.23 -18.39
CA ASP A 404 -13.63 8.95 -17.40
C ASP A 404 -12.98 10.27 -16.96
N VAL A 405 -11.66 10.26 -16.77
CA VAL A 405 -10.88 11.44 -16.36
C VAL A 405 -10.81 12.45 -17.51
N MET A 406 -10.52 12.00 -18.72
CA MET A 406 -10.47 12.86 -19.91
C MET A 406 -11.84 13.45 -20.24
N LEU A 407 -12.92 12.69 -20.04
CA LEU A 407 -14.29 13.15 -20.18
C LEU A 407 -14.63 14.26 -19.16
N GLN A 408 -14.29 14.06 -17.88
CA GLN A 408 -14.59 15.04 -16.82
C GLN A 408 -13.64 16.26 -16.80
N LEU A 409 -12.40 16.13 -17.27
CA LEU A 409 -11.46 17.25 -17.30
C LEU A 409 -11.53 18.06 -18.61
N VAL A 410 -11.69 17.39 -19.74
CA VAL A 410 -11.46 17.99 -21.07
C VAL A 410 -12.71 17.86 -21.95
N LEU A 411 -13.11 16.64 -22.30
CA LEU A 411 -14.06 16.42 -23.39
C LEU A 411 -15.45 16.99 -23.11
N ARG A 412 -15.96 16.94 -21.87
CA ARG A 412 -17.28 17.53 -21.51
C ARG A 412 -17.39 19.04 -21.80
N TYR A 413 -16.26 19.74 -21.89
CA TYR A 413 -16.19 21.17 -22.20
C TYR A 413 -15.95 21.45 -23.68
N LEU A 414 -15.36 20.50 -24.42
CA LEU A 414 -15.03 20.63 -25.83
C LEU A 414 -16.11 20.06 -26.76
N LEU A 415 -16.71 18.91 -26.45
CA LEU A 415 -17.72 18.21 -27.26
C LEU A 415 -18.96 19.05 -27.61
N PRO A 416 -19.49 19.93 -26.73
CA PRO A 416 -20.60 20.83 -27.10
C PRO A 416 -20.18 21.98 -28.06
N CYS A 417 -18.88 22.06 -28.38
CA CYS A 417 -18.23 23.10 -29.18
C CYS A 417 -18.69 24.52 -28.86
N SER A 418 -18.97 24.83 -27.59
CA SER A 418 -19.42 26.17 -27.17
C SER A 418 -18.35 27.25 -27.33
N HIS A 419 -17.09 26.84 -27.48
CA HIS A 419 -15.94 27.70 -27.77
C HIS A 419 -15.79 28.03 -29.28
N VAL A 420 -16.45 27.30 -30.18
CA VAL A 420 -16.39 27.51 -31.64
C VAL A 420 -17.39 28.59 -32.07
N MET A 421 -16.98 29.52 -32.94
CA MET A 421 -17.87 30.56 -33.47
C MET A 421 -19.03 29.94 -34.25
N LEU A 422 -20.24 30.50 -34.11
CA LEU A 422 -21.48 30.01 -34.74
C LEU A 422 -21.37 29.81 -36.27
N SER A 423 -20.60 30.66 -36.96
CA SER A 423 -20.30 30.53 -38.39
C SER A 423 -19.49 29.28 -38.73
N GLN A 424 -18.56 28.90 -37.85
CA GLN A 424 -17.65 27.77 -38.02
C GLN A 424 -18.24 26.44 -37.52
N LYS A 425 -19.28 26.47 -36.67
CA LYS A 425 -19.93 25.24 -36.16
C LYS A 425 -20.46 24.32 -37.27
N ARG A 426 -20.81 24.86 -38.44
CA ARG A 426 -21.23 24.07 -39.62
C ARG A 426 -20.12 23.22 -40.24
N ALA A 427 -18.86 23.50 -39.91
CA ALA A 427 -17.70 22.71 -40.35
C ALA A 427 -17.30 21.61 -39.35
N VAL A 428 -17.88 21.60 -38.15
CA VAL A 428 -17.72 20.53 -37.16
C VAL A 428 -18.76 19.46 -37.48
N ARG A 429 -18.31 18.23 -37.79
CA ARG A 429 -19.20 17.12 -38.16
C ARG A 429 -20.01 16.62 -36.95
N ASP A 430 -19.32 16.35 -35.85
CA ASP A 430 -19.88 15.70 -34.67
C ASP A 430 -20.04 16.71 -33.54
N LEU A 431 -21.25 17.23 -33.38
CA LEU A 431 -21.60 18.24 -32.38
C LEU A 431 -22.44 17.60 -31.27
N ASP A 432 -21.99 17.63 -30.01
CA ASP A 432 -22.85 17.20 -28.90
C ASP A 432 -23.89 18.30 -28.58
N ILE A 433 -25.02 18.23 -29.29
CA ILE A 433 -26.19 19.09 -29.07
C ILE A 433 -27.01 18.60 -27.86
N TYR A 434 -26.92 17.31 -27.51
CA TYR A 434 -27.88 16.65 -26.64
C TYR A 434 -27.40 16.43 -25.21
N GLY A 435 -26.09 16.41 -24.92
CA GLY A 435 -25.55 16.13 -23.58
C GLY A 435 -26.08 17.07 -22.49
N LYS A 436 -26.26 18.36 -22.79
CA LYS A 436 -26.91 19.32 -21.87
C LYS A 436 -28.39 19.01 -21.64
N THR A 437 -29.08 18.52 -22.66
CA THR A 437 -30.50 18.12 -22.60
C THR A 437 -30.65 16.80 -21.85
N ALA A 438 -29.75 15.84 -22.06
CA ALA A 438 -29.66 14.58 -21.33
C ALA A 438 -29.38 14.82 -19.84
N ALA A 439 -28.40 15.67 -19.50
CA ALA A 439 -28.13 16.07 -18.11
C ALA A 439 -29.36 16.74 -17.45
N LYS A 440 -30.10 17.56 -18.20
CA LYS A 440 -31.37 18.14 -17.72
C LYS A 440 -32.47 17.09 -17.56
N PHE A 441 -32.57 16.10 -18.45
CA PHE A 441 -33.52 14.99 -18.34
C PHE A 441 -33.21 14.10 -17.12
N LEU A 442 -31.94 13.76 -16.91
CA LEU A 442 -31.47 13.03 -15.73
C LEU A 442 -31.70 13.82 -14.43
N SER A 443 -31.60 15.16 -14.45
CA SER A 443 -31.88 15.97 -13.25
C SER A 443 -33.36 15.99 -12.86
N LEU A 444 -34.27 15.70 -13.80
CA LEU A 444 -35.71 15.51 -13.55
C LEU A 444 -36.04 14.14 -12.92
N ILE A 445 -35.08 13.20 -12.82
CA ILE A 445 -35.31 11.91 -12.14
C ILE A 445 -35.71 12.18 -10.68
N PRO A 446 -36.93 11.76 -10.26
CA PRO A 446 -37.42 11.94 -8.89
C PRO A 446 -36.45 11.33 -7.87
N ARG A 447 -36.37 11.94 -6.68
CA ARG A 447 -35.43 11.49 -5.64
C ARG A 447 -35.63 10.03 -5.23
N CYS A 448 -36.88 9.55 -5.21
CA CYS A 448 -37.24 8.15 -4.93
C CYS A 448 -36.81 7.13 -6.00
N CYS A 449 -36.42 7.59 -7.20
CA CYS A 449 -35.91 6.73 -8.27
C CYS A 449 -34.38 6.65 -8.29
N ARG A 450 -33.68 7.26 -7.32
CA ARG A 450 -32.22 7.26 -7.23
C ARG A 450 -31.75 6.08 -6.36
N PRO A 451 -30.77 5.26 -6.80
CA PRO A 451 -30.30 4.09 -6.04
C PRO A 451 -29.84 4.41 -4.60
N GLU A 452 -29.35 5.63 -4.37
CA GLU A 452 -28.87 6.13 -3.07
C GLU A 452 -30.00 6.45 -2.08
N SER A 453 -31.28 6.32 -2.48
CA SER A 453 -32.44 6.68 -1.66
C SER A 453 -33.11 5.51 -0.92
N LEU A 454 -32.57 4.29 -1.02
CA LEU A 454 -32.99 3.15 -0.21
C LEU A 454 -32.46 3.32 1.23
N PRO A 455 -33.31 3.49 2.25
CA PRO A 455 -32.85 3.39 3.63
C PRO A 455 -32.33 1.96 3.90
N PRO A 456 -31.30 1.79 4.74
CA PRO A 456 -30.90 0.45 5.16
C PRO A 456 -32.08 -0.23 5.89
N PRO A 457 -32.27 -1.55 5.75
CA PRO A 457 -33.30 -2.26 6.50
C PRO A 457 -32.99 -2.14 7.99
N ASN A 458 -33.96 -1.65 8.77
CA ASN A 458 -33.87 -1.57 10.23
C ASN A 458 -33.46 -2.94 10.79
N ARG A 459 -32.26 -3.02 11.37
CA ARG A 459 -31.99 -3.99 12.45
C ARG A 459 -32.19 -3.24 13.75
N GLU A 460 -32.96 -3.83 14.64
CA GLU A 460 -33.43 -3.20 15.88
C GLU A 460 -32.25 -2.80 16.77
N GLU A 461 -32.27 -1.56 17.27
CA GLU A 461 -31.31 -1.07 18.28
C GLU A 461 -31.78 -1.49 19.68
N GLU A 462 -31.17 -2.52 20.26
CA GLU A 462 -31.25 -2.79 21.70
C GLU A 462 -29.86 -2.65 22.36
N HIS A 463 -29.68 -1.55 23.11
CA HIS A 463 -28.83 -1.38 24.32
C HIS A 463 -27.32 -1.77 24.28
N ALA A 464 -26.37 -1.18 25.01
CA ALA A 464 -26.35 -0.23 26.14
C ALA A 464 -25.03 0.62 26.03
N ALA A 465 -25.01 1.95 26.21
CA ALA A 465 -25.02 2.73 27.46
C ALA A 465 -23.74 2.67 28.33
N TRP A 466 -23.00 3.81 28.40
CA TRP A 466 -22.23 4.40 29.52
C TRP A 466 -21.28 5.50 28.94
N SER A 467 -21.12 6.71 29.51
CA SER A 467 -21.64 7.32 30.73
C SER A 467 -21.89 8.83 30.56
N LYS A 468 -22.93 9.37 31.22
CA LYS A 468 -23.13 10.82 31.41
C LYS A 468 -22.59 11.25 32.79
N GLY A 469 -21.95 12.42 32.85
CA GLY A 469 -21.79 13.23 34.07
C GLY A 469 -22.64 14.51 33.97
N HIS A 470 -23.31 14.90 35.05
CA HIS A 470 -24.26 16.02 35.10
C HIS A 470 -23.65 17.30 35.73
N GLY A 471 -24.14 18.48 35.32
CA GLY A 471 -23.92 19.78 35.98
C GLY A 471 -24.45 20.96 35.15
N SER A 472 -25.45 21.69 35.66
CA SER A 472 -26.25 22.72 34.92
C SER A 472 -25.96 24.16 35.43
N PRO A 473 -26.79 25.21 35.18
CA PRO A 473 -26.99 25.95 33.91
C PRO A 473 -26.95 27.50 34.05
N ASN A 474 -27.00 28.24 32.92
CA ASN A 474 -27.62 29.59 32.71
C ASN A 474 -27.16 30.18 31.34
N VAL A 475 -27.78 31.19 30.69
CA VAL A 475 -29.17 31.68 30.53
C VAL A 475 -29.14 32.73 29.40
N ASP A 476 -30.09 32.70 28.45
CA ASP A 476 -30.59 33.76 27.53
C ASP A 476 -29.59 34.61 26.67
N THR A 477 -29.91 35.30 25.56
CA THR A 477 -31.20 35.66 24.90
C THR A 477 -30.99 36.02 23.41
N SER A 478 -32.01 35.85 22.54
CA SER A 478 -32.31 36.70 21.34
C SER A 478 -31.33 36.70 20.13
N SER A 479 -31.70 37.03 18.88
CA SER A 479 -33.00 37.06 18.15
C SER A 479 -32.80 37.29 16.63
N VAL A 480 -33.90 37.20 15.87
CA VAL A 480 -34.14 37.70 14.48
C VAL A 480 -33.60 36.89 13.29
N VAL A 481 -34.56 36.40 12.50
CA VAL A 481 -34.45 35.92 11.11
C VAL A 481 -34.72 37.07 10.15
N THR A 482 -33.91 37.26 9.10
CA THR A 482 -34.35 37.90 7.84
C THR A 482 -33.66 37.31 6.61
N VAL A 483 -34.42 37.22 5.51
CA VAL A 483 -34.03 36.65 4.21
C VAL A 483 -33.63 37.76 3.24
N PRO A 484 -32.63 37.54 2.35
CA PRO A 484 -32.47 38.35 1.14
C PRO A 484 -32.66 37.54 -0.16
N LYS A 485 -33.36 38.15 -1.14
CA LYS A 485 -33.42 37.74 -2.56
C LYS A 485 -33.68 38.99 -3.43
N PRO A 486 -33.50 38.97 -4.77
CA PRO A 486 -32.37 39.70 -5.35
C PRO A 486 -32.76 40.65 -6.50
N SER A 487 -31.81 41.44 -6.98
CA SER A 487 -31.95 42.19 -8.25
C SER A 487 -30.61 42.46 -8.95
N THR A 488 -30.57 42.14 -10.25
CA THR A 488 -29.53 42.48 -11.23
C THR A 488 -30.20 43.21 -12.43
N PRO A 489 -29.54 43.51 -13.57
CA PRO A 489 -28.64 44.66 -13.75
C PRO A 489 -29.02 45.54 -14.98
N SER A 490 -28.34 46.68 -15.19
CA SER A 490 -28.36 47.48 -16.45
C SER A 490 -27.08 48.34 -16.51
N ARG A 491 -26.16 48.21 -17.48
CA ARG A 491 -26.12 48.49 -18.94
C ARG A 491 -25.71 49.93 -19.36
N LEU A 492 -24.48 50.02 -19.90
CA LEU A 492 -24.01 50.79 -21.09
C LEU A 492 -24.15 52.32 -21.22
N SER A 493 -23.00 53.03 -21.23
CA SER A 493 -22.52 54.05 -22.24
C SER A 493 -21.35 54.87 -21.61
N PHE A 494 -20.10 55.00 -22.09
CA PHE A 494 -19.42 55.36 -23.36
C PHE A 494 -19.31 56.88 -23.71
N PHE A 495 -18.05 57.37 -23.80
CA PHE A 495 -17.53 58.65 -24.39
C PHE A 495 -17.94 60.00 -23.73
N MET A 496 -17.15 61.09 -23.59
CA MET A 496 -15.87 61.58 -24.19
C MET A 496 -15.39 62.90 -23.49
N ARG A 497 -14.06 63.16 -23.44
CA ARG A 497 -13.36 64.49 -23.38
C ARG A 497 -13.66 65.47 -22.19
N GLN A 498 -12.82 66.46 -21.82
CA GLN A 498 -11.62 67.08 -22.41
C GLN A 498 -10.74 67.84 -21.35
N GLN A 499 -9.43 68.04 -21.64
CA GLN A 499 -8.53 69.14 -21.13
C GLN A 499 -8.25 69.20 -19.60
N SER A 500 -7.14 69.74 -19.06
CA SER A 500 -5.84 70.28 -19.55
C SER A 500 -4.88 70.36 -18.32
N ALA A 501 -3.56 70.62 -18.36
CA ALA A 501 -2.62 71.12 -19.38
C ALA A 501 -1.17 70.56 -19.15
N ALA A 502 -0.16 71.15 -19.79
CA ALA A 502 1.28 71.06 -19.46
C ALA A 502 1.89 72.49 -19.44
N PRO A 503 3.13 72.69 -18.94
CA PRO A 503 4.31 72.84 -19.84
C PRO A 503 5.54 72.02 -19.36
N GLU A 504 6.28 71.29 -20.20
CA GLU A 504 7.30 71.70 -21.21
C GLU A 504 8.73 71.94 -20.67
N ALA A 505 9.67 71.11 -21.15
CA ALA A 505 11.05 71.40 -21.63
C ALA A 505 11.93 70.14 -21.49
N ALA A 506 12.77 69.73 -22.44
CA ALA A 506 12.89 70.04 -23.87
C ALA A 506 13.60 68.84 -24.57
N GLY A 507 13.42 68.69 -25.90
CA GLY A 507 14.16 67.69 -26.70
C GLY A 507 15.64 68.06 -26.96
N PRO A 508 16.40 67.32 -27.81
CA PRO A 508 15.92 66.82 -29.10
C PRO A 508 16.29 65.37 -29.47
N VAL A 509 15.70 64.93 -30.60
CA VAL A 509 15.83 63.66 -31.34
C VAL A 509 15.74 64.06 -32.84
N PRO A 510 16.17 63.29 -33.88
CA PRO A 510 16.98 62.06 -33.96
C PRO A 510 18.28 62.21 -34.79
N CYS A 511 19.10 61.15 -34.87
CA CYS A 511 19.95 60.89 -36.05
C CYS A 511 20.20 59.38 -36.23
N SER A 512 20.09 58.89 -37.47
CA SER A 512 20.34 57.49 -37.83
C SER A 512 21.84 57.16 -37.87
N PRO A 513 22.31 56.01 -37.34
CA PRO A 513 23.64 55.49 -37.62
C PRO A 513 23.61 54.60 -38.88
N GLY A 514 24.51 54.88 -39.82
CA GLY A 514 24.74 54.03 -40.99
C GLY A 514 25.55 52.77 -40.66
N THR A 515 25.73 51.92 -41.68
CA THR A 515 26.57 50.71 -41.66
C THR A 515 28.02 50.99 -41.26
N PRO A 516 28.56 50.31 -40.24
CA PRO A 516 29.99 50.07 -40.11
C PRO A 516 30.34 48.74 -40.77
N SER A 517 31.10 48.79 -41.87
CA SER A 517 31.85 47.62 -42.35
C SER A 517 33.01 47.36 -41.38
N GLY A 518 33.08 46.16 -40.80
CA GLY A 518 34.10 45.82 -39.81
C GLY A 518 33.86 44.46 -39.17
N SER A 519 34.42 43.41 -39.77
CA SER A 519 34.30 42.03 -39.28
C SER A 519 34.95 41.83 -37.90
N PRO A 520 34.21 41.39 -36.87
CA PRO A 520 34.80 40.78 -35.69
C PRO A 520 35.10 39.31 -36.01
N CYS A 521 36.38 38.92 -35.91
CA CYS A 521 36.79 37.54 -36.19
C CYS A 521 35.98 36.50 -35.39
N HIS A 522 35.62 35.40 -36.04
CA HIS A 522 34.94 34.27 -35.41
C HIS A 522 35.69 33.80 -34.16
N ARG A 523 35.09 34.02 -32.98
CA ARG A 523 35.48 33.27 -31.78
C ARG A 523 34.90 31.86 -31.94
N ALA A 524 35.76 30.89 -32.23
CA ALA A 524 35.38 29.49 -32.40
C ALA A 524 34.92 28.92 -31.04
N GLY A 525 33.60 28.94 -30.82
CA GLY A 525 32.95 28.53 -29.58
C GLY A 525 31.44 28.67 -29.73
N ARG A 526 30.86 27.84 -30.62
CA ARG A 526 29.39 27.78 -30.83
C ARG A 526 28.85 26.54 -31.56
N TRP A 527 29.72 25.64 -32.03
CA TRP A 527 29.27 24.44 -32.75
C TRP A 527 28.89 23.29 -31.81
N GLU A 528 29.56 23.16 -30.66
CA GLU A 528 29.21 22.16 -29.65
C GLU A 528 27.90 22.53 -28.93
N GLU A 529 27.73 23.77 -28.44
CA GLU A 529 26.45 24.22 -27.85
C GLU A 529 25.26 24.06 -28.81
N VAL A 530 25.41 24.38 -30.09
CA VAL A 530 24.33 24.21 -31.09
C VAL A 530 24.06 22.73 -31.38
N SER A 531 25.11 21.89 -31.43
CA SER A 531 24.97 20.43 -31.58
C SER A 531 24.33 19.76 -30.35
N GLU A 532 24.61 20.26 -29.14
CA GLU A 532 23.95 19.82 -27.91
C GLU A 532 22.50 20.30 -27.84
N LEU A 533 22.19 21.53 -28.26
CA LEU A 533 20.83 22.03 -28.39
C LEU A 533 20.02 21.25 -29.44
N ASP A 534 20.60 20.94 -30.60
CA ASP A 534 19.96 20.10 -31.62
C ASP A 534 19.79 18.65 -31.16
N ARG A 535 20.76 18.09 -30.43
CA ARG A 535 20.60 16.78 -29.76
C ARG A 535 19.44 16.80 -28.77
N ASN A 536 19.41 17.79 -27.87
CA ASN A 536 18.35 17.95 -26.88
C ASN A 536 16.98 18.15 -27.54
N TYR A 537 16.91 18.88 -28.66
CA TYR A 537 15.68 19.07 -29.43
C TYR A 537 15.23 17.79 -30.15
N LEU A 538 16.14 17.04 -30.77
CA LEU A 538 15.82 15.74 -31.39
C LEU A 538 15.44 14.67 -30.37
N GLU A 539 16.04 14.69 -29.18
CA GLU A 539 15.65 13.84 -28.05
C GLU A 539 14.28 14.24 -27.50
N TYR A 540 14.02 15.53 -27.32
CA TYR A 540 12.69 16.07 -26.98
C TYR A 540 11.62 15.63 -28.01
N LEU A 541 11.87 15.79 -29.31
CA LEU A 541 10.94 15.35 -30.35
C LEU A 541 10.72 13.83 -30.35
N ARG A 542 11.77 13.04 -30.09
CA ARG A 542 11.68 11.58 -29.97
C ARG A 542 10.83 11.16 -28.78
N ASP A 543 11.00 11.81 -27.63
CA ASP A 543 10.24 11.51 -26.42
C ASP A 543 8.82 12.07 -26.48
N ALA A 544 8.59 13.22 -27.10
CA ALA A 544 7.26 13.72 -27.44
C ALA A 544 6.51 12.72 -28.35
N ARG A 545 7.16 12.22 -29.41
CA ARG A 545 6.58 11.18 -30.28
C ARG A 545 6.27 9.89 -29.51
N ARG A 546 7.20 9.39 -28.70
CA ARG A 546 6.96 8.21 -27.83
C ARG A 546 5.82 8.44 -26.84
N SER A 547 5.64 9.66 -26.34
CA SER A 547 4.54 10.02 -25.45
C SER A 547 3.19 9.98 -26.18
N ILE A 548 3.14 10.52 -27.40
CA ILE A 548 1.97 10.43 -28.29
C ILE A 548 1.66 8.97 -28.62
N ASP A 549 2.65 8.19 -29.08
CA ASP A 549 2.48 6.77 -29.42
C ASP A 549 1.92 5.95 -28.24
N ARG A 550 2.39 6.22 -27.01
CA ARG A 550 1.88 5.61 -25.77
C ARG A 550 0.46 6.05 -25.43
N CYS A 551 0.14 7.33 -25.59
CA CYS A 551 -1.19 7.87 -25.39
C CYS A 551 -2.18 7.22 -26.36
N THR A 552 -1.88 7.25 -27.67
CA THR A 552 -2.69 6.58 -28.72
C THR A 552 -2.85 5.09 -28.45
N TRP A 553 -1.85 4.40 -27.91
CA TRP A 553 -1.98 3.00 -27.51
C TRP A 553 -2.89 2.80 -26.28
N ALA A 554 -2.76 3.65 -25.26
CA ALA A 554 -3.58 3.60 -24.06
C ALA A 554 -5.06 3.92 -24.32
N CYS A 555 -5.36 4.82 -25.26
CA CYS A 555 -6.73 5.20 -25.62
C CYS A 555 -7.48 4.15 -26.45
N ARG A 556 -6.83 3.06 -26.90
CA ARG A 556 -7.48 2.00 -27.72
C ARG A 556 -8.57 1.21 -27.00
N VAL A 557 -8.65 1.34 -25.68
CA VAL A 557 -9.66 0.66 -24.83
C VAL A 557 -10.78 1.59 -24.38
N TRP A 558 -10.81 2.83 -24.88
CA TRP A 558 -11.92 3.77 -24.64
C TRP A 558 -13.18 3.30 -25.38
N SER A 559 -14.35 3.70 -24.89
CA SER A 559 -15.64 3.29 -25.44
C SER A 559 -15.89 3.79 -26.87
N ALA A 560 -15.27 4.91 -27.24
CA ALA A 560 -15.14 5.40 -28.61
C ALA A 560 -13.65 5.59 -28.96
N PRO A 561 -13.17 5.12 -30.13
CA PRO A 561 -11.77 5.25 -30.52
C PRO A 561 -11.43 6.70 -30.90
N TYR A 562 -10.32 7.22 -30.36
CA TYR A 562 -9.72 8.45 -30.85
C TYR A 562 -8.66 8.13 -31.92
N ASP A 563 -9.09 7.93 -33.16
CA ASP A 563 -8.21 7.71 -34.31
C ASP A 563 -7.81 9.03 -35.03
N GLY A 564 -8.61 10.08 -34.85
CA GLY A 564 -8.43 11.39 -35.48
C GLY A 564 -9.08 11.54 -36.86
N GLU A 565 -9.74 10.51 -37.39
CA GLU A 565 -10.38 10.52 -38.71
C GLU A 565 -11.88 10.13 -38.69
N GLU A 566 -12.32 9.22 -37.81
CA GLU A 566 -13.71 8.77 -37.70
C GLU A 566 -14.25 8.84 -36.25
N PRO A 567 -14.82 9.99 -35.80
CA PRO A 567 -15.39 10.14 -34.45
C PRO A 567 -16.71 9.39 -34.19
N SER A 568 -17.13 8.51 -35.11
CA SER A 568 -18.48 7.94 -35.19
C SER A 568 -18.59 6.45 -34.83
N ALA A 569 -17.55 5.86 -34.25
CA ALA A 569 -17.50 4.46 -33.79
C ALA A 569 -17.84 4.31 -32.30
#